data_AF-A0A1E4BC58-F1
#
_entry.id   AF-A0A1E4BC58-F1
#
_cell.length_a   1.000
_cell.length_b   1.000
_cell.length_c   1.000
_cell.angle_alpha   90.00
_cell.angle_beta   90.00
_cell.angle_gamma   90.00
#
_symmetry.space_group_name_H-M   'P 1'
#
loop_
_entity.id
_entity.type
_entity.pdbx_description
1 polymer ?
#
loop_
_entity_poly.entity_id
_entity_poly.type
_entity_poly.pdbx_seq_one_letter_code
_entity_poly.pdbx_strand_id
1 'polypeptide(L)'
;MPIWDKLKTELDRAGRVAQGALDEGKLRLEVFRARQLVDRAAQALGYAVYRARTAGDGAPDDATLQRLVDAVREREGDLAALEARLHDLTGRVPPRDEPPPPEAAAEPSGTSPPPTTSDAMGDASPDRVGL
;
A
#
# COMPACT_ATOMS: atom_id res chain seq x y z
N MET A 1 38.65 -18.56 21.93
CA MET A 1 37.94 -19.83 21.64
C MET A 1 37.08 -19.56 20.41
N PRO A 2 37.36 -20.20 19.26
CA PRO A 2 36.80 -19.79 17.97
C PRO A 2 35.27 -19.85 17.86
N ILE A 3 34.60 -20.61 18.73
CA ILE A 3 33.14 -20.76 18.75
C ILE A 3 32.43 -19.51 19.29
N TRP A 4 32.97 -18.88 20.34
CA TRP A 4 32.40 -17.66 20.93
C TRP A 4 32.54 -16.45 20.00
N ASP A 5 33.65 -16.37 19.27
CA ASP A 5 33.91 -15.27 18.32
C ASP A 5 32.96 -15.33 17.12
N LYS A 6 32.60 -16.54 16.66
CA LYS A 6 31.64 -16.75 15.58
C LYS A 6 30.22 -16.35 16.00
N LEU A 7 29.79 -16.75 17.19
CA LEU A 7 28.47 -16.36 17.74
C LEU A 7 28.34 -14.84 17.88
N LYS A 8 29.38 -14.17 18.39
CA LYS A 8 29.41 -12.71 18.49
C LYS A 8 29.30 -12.05 17.11
N THR A 9 30.04 -12.55 16.13
CA THR A 9 30.00 -12.03 14.75
C THR A 9 28.62 -12.19 14.11
N GLU A 10 27.97 -13.33 14.32
CA GLU A 10 26.62 -13.57 13.78
C GLU A 10 25.57 -12.71 14.49
N LEU A 11 25.66 -12.52 15.80
CA LEU A 11 24.78 -11.62 16.55
C LEU A 11 24.96 -10.15 16.11
N ASP A 12 26.20 -9.69 15.95
CA ASP A 12 26.50 -8.33 15.47
C ASP A 12 26.02 -8.12 14.02
N ARG A 13 26.00 -9.17 13.20
CA ARG A 13 25.43 -9.14 11.85
C ARG A 13 23.90 -9.09 11.90
N ALA A 14 23.28 -9.95 12.71
CA ALA A 14 21.82 -9.98 12.89
C ALA A 14 21.29 -8.64 13.46
N GLY A 15 22.00 -8.06 14.44
CA GLY A 15 21.65 -6.77 15.04
C GLY A 15 21.67 -5.62 14.02
N ARG A 16 22.70 -5.56 13.17
CA ARG A 16 22.79 -4.54 12.10
C ARG A 16 21.68 -4.69 11.06
N VAL A 17 21.34 -5.92 10.68
CA VAL A 17 20.23 -6.18 9.73
C VAL A 17 18.89 -5.81 10.35
N ALA A 18 18.68 -6.14 11.63
CA ALA A 18 17.46 -5.79 12.34
C ALA A 18 17.29 -4.27 12.46
N GLN A 19 18.36 -3.55 12.79
CA GLN A 19 18.35 -2.08 12.84
C GLN A 19 17.99 -1.46 11.48
N GLY A 20 18.62 -1.91 10.38
CA GLY A 20 18.29 -1.42 9.05
C GLY A 20 16.83 -1.66 8.65
N ALA A 21 16.28 -2.83 8.98
CA ALA A 21 14.86 -3.13 8.71
C ALA A 21 13.90 -2.30 9.57
N LEU A 22 14.27 -2.00 10.83
CA LEU A 22 13.48 -1.14 11.71
C LEU A 22 13.46 0.30 11.22
N ASP A 23 14.61 0.85 10.81
CA ASP A 23 14.72 2.20 10.28
C ASP A 23 13.92 2.35 8.98
N GLU A 24 14.00 1.34 8.10
CA GLU A 24 13.18 1.29 6.89
C GLU A 24 11.69 1.21 7.22
N GLY A 25 11.30 0.37 8.18
CA GLY A 25 9.91 0.25 8.62
C GLY A 25 9.35 1.58 9.16
N LYS A 26 10.15 2.31 9.95
CA LYS A 26 9.79 3.64 10.43
C LYS A 26 9.60 4.63 9.29
N LEU A 27 10.52 4.65 8.33
CA LEU A 27 10.45 5.56 7.20
C LEU A 27 9.26 5.25 6.27
N ARG A 28 8.96 3.97 6.02
CA ARG A 28 7.76 3.55 5.29
C ARG A 28 6.48 4.01 5.97
N LEU A 29 6.42 3.96 7.31
CA LEU A 29 5.30 4.48 8.08
C LEU A 29 5.16 6.00 7.97
N GLU A 30 6.28 6.73 7.98
CA GLU A 30 6.28 8.19 7.77
C GLU A 30 5.79 8.57 6.38
N VAL A 31 6.25 7.88 5.33
CA VAL A 31 5.72 8.03 3.95
C VAL A 31 4.21 7.78 3.90
N PHE A 32 3.74 6.70 4.53
CA PHE A 32 2.31 6.39 4.56
C PHE A 32 1.49 7.50 5.24
N ARG A 33 1.96 8.02 6.37
CA ARG A 33 1.31 9.14 7.07
C ARG A 33 1.33 10.42 6.22
N ALA A 34 2.44 10.70 5.55
CA ALA A 34 2.54 11.87 4.66
C ALA A 34 1.55 11.78 3.49
N ARG A 35 1.39 10.60 2.88
CA ARG A 35 0.35 10.36 1.85
C ARG A 35 -1.05 10.67 2.36
N GLN A 36 -1.40 10.20 3.55
CA GLN A 36 -2.68 10.53 4.16
C GLN A 36 -2.89 12.03 4.35
N LEU A 37 -1.82 12.80 4.62
CA LEU A 37 -1.92 14.26 4.76
C LEU A 37 -2.11 14.96 3.42
N VAL A 38 -1.44 14.49 2.36
CA VAL A 38 -1.69 14.94 0.98
C VAL A 38 -3.15 14.69 0.60
N ASP A 39 -3.64 13.47 0.81
CA ASP A 39 -5.00 13.08 0.47
C ASP A 39 -6.03 13.95 1.19
N ARG A 40 -5.83 14.21 2.48
CA ARG A 40 -6.73 15.08 3.26
C ARG A 40 -6.70 16.53 2.78
N ALA A 41 -5.52 17.06 2.43
CA ALA A 41 -5.40 18.42 1.89
C ALA A 41 -6.10 18.53 0.52
N ALA A 42 -5.92 17.53 -0.34
CA ALA A 42 -6.58 17.46 -1.64
C ALA A 42 -8.10 17.32 -1.51
N GLN A 43 -8.59 16.50 -0.56
CA GLN A 43 -10.01 16.39 -0.23
C GLN A 43 -10.59 17.73 0.25
N ALA A 44 -9.88 18.45 1.11
CA ALA A 44 -10.32 19.77 1.59
C ALA A 44 -10.43 20.79 0.45
N LEU A 45 -9.44 20.82 -0.46
CA LEU A 45 -9.46 21.64 -1.67
C LEU A 45 -10.66 21.28 -2.57
N GLY A 46 -10.85 19.98 -2.86
CA GLY A 46 -11.95 19.51 -3.68
C GLY A 46 -13.33 19.82 -3.08
N TYR A 47 -13.48 19.64 -1.77
CA TYR A 47 -14.71 19.97 -1.07
C TYR A 47 -15.02 21.48 -1.08
N ALA A 48 -14.00 22.33 -0.93
CA ALA A 48 -14.18 23.77 -1.01
C ALA A 48 -14.72 24.19 -2.39
N VAL A 49 -14.14 23.66 -3.47
CA VAL A 49 -14.58 23.90 -4.85
C VAL A 49 -16.01 23.39 -5.08
N TYR A 50 -16.29 22.15 -4.66
CA TYR A 50 -17.63 21.56 -4.75
C TYR A 50 -18.67 22.46 -4.06
N ARG A 51 -18.40 22.86 -2.81
CA ARG A 51 -19.30 23.70 -2.02
C ARG A 51 -19.59 25.03 -2.69
N ALA A 52 -18.55 25.72 -3.18
CA ALA A 52 -18.72 27.00 -3.85
C ALA A 52 -19.56 26.88 -5.13
N ARG A 53 -19.36 25.79 -5.88
CA ARG A 53 -20.17 25.52 -7.07
C ARG A 53 -21.63 25.24 -6.72
N THR A 54 -21.90 24.51 -5.65
CA THR A 54 -23.28 24.26 -5.19
C THR A 54 -23.96 25.48 -4.59
N ALA A 55 -23.19 26.44 -4.06
CA ALA A 55 -23.71 27.70 -3.53
C ALA A 55 -24.04 28.73 -4.63
N GLY A 56 -23.61 28.49 -5.87
CA GLY A 56 -23.80 29.40 -7.00
C GLY A 56 -22.67 30.40 -7.21
N ASP A 57 -21.64 30.40 -6.35
CA ASP A 57 -20.48 31.29 -6.42
C ASP A 57 -19.47 30.87 -7.51
N GLY A 58 -19.58 29.63 -8.00
CA GLY A 58 -18.73 29.08 -9.07
C GLY A 58 -17.33 28.65 -8.61
N ALA A 59 -16.69 29.41 -7.72
CA ALA A 59 -15.38 29.10 -7.15
C ALA A 59 -15.26 29.59 -5.69
N PRO A 60 -14.38 28.99 -4.87
CA PRO A 60 -14.06 29.52 -3.54
C PRO A 60 -13.43 30.92 -3.65
N ASP A 61 -13.46 31.68 -2.56
CA ASP A 61 -12.68 32.92 -2.46
C ASP A 61 -11.19 32.66 -2.76
N ASP A 62 -10.57 33.57 -3.51
CA ASP A 62 -9.19 33.45 -3.97
C ASP A 62 -8.19 33.23 -2.82
N ALA A 63 -8.37 33.88 -1.67
CA ALA A 63 -7.47 33.71 -0.53
C ALA A 63 -7.62 32.32 0.11
N THR A 64 -8.83 31.78 0.17
CA THR A 64 -9.07 30.39 0.62
C THR A 64 -8.53 29.39 -0.39
N LEU A 65 -8.77 29.61 -1.68
CA LEU A 65 -8.27 28.74 -2.74
C LEU A 65 -6.75 28.67 -2.71
N GLN A 66 -6.08 29.82 -2.68
CA GLN A 66 -4.62 29.91 -2.65
C GLN A 66 -4.03 29.17 -1.44
N ARG A 67 -4.60 29.38 -0.25
CA ARG A 67 -4.16 28.70 0.98
C ARG A 67 -4.29 27.18 0.90
N LEU A 68 -5.38 26.67 0.32
CA LEU A 68 -5.60 25.24 0.16
C LEU A 68 -4.65 24.63 -0.87
N VAL A 69 -4.40 25.34 -1.98
CA VAL A 69 -3.41 24.93 -2.98
C VAL A 69 -2.01 24.89 -2.38
N ASP A 70 -1.62 25.91 -1.62
CA ASP A 70 -0.31 25.94 -0.97
C ASP A 70 -0.17 24.83 0.07
N ALA A 71 -1.23 24.51 0.82
CA ALA A 71 -1.24 23.39 1.74
C ALA A 71 -1.04 22.05 1.01
N VAL A 72 -1.70 21.81 -0.13
CA VAL A 72 -1.49 20.59 -0.93
C VAL A 72 -0.03 20.51 -1.39
N ARG A 73 0.49 21.60 -1.96
CA ARG A 73 1.87 21.67 -2.47
C ARG A 73 2.91 21.40 -1.37
N GLU A 74 2.71 21.95 -0.18
CA GLU A 74 3.59 21.71 0.97
C GLU A 74 3.62 20.22 1.33
N ARG A 75 2.45 19.57 1.43
CA ARG A 75 2.37 18.13 1.76
C ARG A 75 2.97 17.25 0.67
N GLU A 76 2.78 17.60 -0.60
CA GLU A 76 3.39 16.89 -1.72
C GLU A 76 4.93 17.00 -1.68
N GLY A 77 5.45 18.19 -1.34
CA GLY A 77 6.88 18.41 -1.13
C GLY A 77 7.44 17.56 0.01
N ASP A 78 6.76 17.53 1.15
CA ASP A 78 7.15 16.69 2.30
C ASP A 78 7.14 15.21 1.94
N LEU A 79 6.10 14.75 1.23
CA LEU A 79 5.99 13.38 0.76
C LEU A 79 7.13 13.01 -0.18
N ALA A 80 7.40 13.85 -1.19
CA ALA A 80 8.47 13.62 -2.15
C ALA A 80 9.84 13.54 -1.46
N ALA A 81 10.09 14.37 -0.44
CA ALA A 81 11.32 14.31 0.34
C ALA A 81 11.45 12.99 1.13
N LEU A 82 10.36 12.50 1.73
CA LEU A 82 10.35 11.21 2.44
C LEU A 82 10.52 10.03 1.49
N GLU A 83 9.89 10.06 0.33
CA GLU A 83 10.01 9.04 -0.71
C GLU A 83 11.43 8.97 -1.27
N ALA A 84 12.08 10.11 -1.50
CA ALA A 84 13.49 10.15 -1.88
C ALA A 84 14.41 9.51 -0.83
N ARG A 85 14.18 9.81 0.47
CA ARG A 85 14.94 9.18 1.56
C ARG A 85 14.72 7.67 1.62
N LEU A 86 13.48 7.21 1.39
CA LEU A 86 13.15 5.79 1.38
C LEU A 86 13.85 5.08 0.22
N HIS A 87 13.80 5.69 -0.96
CA HIS A 87 14.50 5.20 -2.14
C HIS A 87 16.01 5.07 -1.88
N ASP A 88 16.64 6.10 -1.31
CA ASP A 88 18.07 6.07 -0.95
C ASP A 88 18.40 4.97 0.06
N LEU A 89 17.54 4.73 1.04
CA LEU A 89 17.73 3.67 2.03
C LEU A 89 17.59 2.28 1.40
N THR A 90 16.56 2.07 0.58
CA THR A 90 16.33 0.80 -0.12
C THR A 90 17.42 0.49 -1.15
N GLY A 91 17.91 1.49 -1.89
CA GLY A 91 18.98 1.32 -2.87
C GLY A 91 20.36 1.04 -2.27
N ARG A 92 20.57 1.34 -0.98
CA ARG A 92 21.81 1.03 -0.25
C ARG A 92 21.85 -0.40 0.29
N VAL A 93 20.69 -1.06 0.42
CA VAL A 93 20.62 -2.47 0.83
C VAL A 93 20.75 -3.32 -0.43
N PRO A 94 21.83 -4.10 -0.62
CA PRO A 94 21.93 -4.99 -1.77
C PRO A 94 20.72 -5.94 -1.77
N PRO A 95 20.22 -6.33 -2.95
CA PRO A 95 19.14 -7.33 -3.03
C PRO A 95 19.58 -8.52 -2.19
N ARG A 96 18.72 -8.91 -1.23
CA ARG A 96 18.93 -10.18 -0.53
C ARG A 96 19.09 -11.25 -1.61
N ASP A 97 20.11 -12.09 -1.48
CA ASP A 97 20.15 -13.39 -2.13
C ASP A 97 18.92 -14.16 -1.60
N GLU A 98 17.76 -13.90 -2.22
CA GLU A 98 16.60 -14.74 -2.09
C GLU A 98 17.00 -16.04 -2.79
N PRO A 99 17.17 -17.16 -2.07
CA PRO A 99 17.39 -18.42 -2.74
C PRO A 99 16.25 -18.61 -3.73
N PRO A 100 16.53 -19.07 -4.97
CA PRO A 100 15.50 -19.24 -5.98
C PRO A 100 14.34 -20.03 -5.38
N PRO A 101 13.09 -19.68 -5.72
CA PRO A 101 11.94 -20.44 -5.25
C PRO A 101 12.21 -21.93 -5.53
N PRO A 102 11.94 -22.83 -4.56
CA PRO A 102 12.19 -24.25 -4.77
C PRO A 102 11.46 -24.65 -6.04
N GLU A 103 12.27 -25.03 -7.04
CA GLU A 103 11.87 -25.61 -8.30
C GLU A 103 10.73 -26.58 -8.01
N ALA A 104 9.57 -26.26 -8.58
CA ALA A 104 8.33 -26.98 -8.40
C ALA A 104 8.63 -28.48 -8.50
N ALA A 105 8.66 -29.14 -7.33
CA ALA A 105 8.68 -30.57 -7.25
C ALA A 105 7.46 -31.03 -8.03
N ALA A 106 7.72 -31.71 -9.15
CA ALA A 106 6.71 -32.28 -10.02
C ALA A 106 5.67 -33.01 -9.17
N GLU A 107 4.46 -32.43 -9.09
CA GLU A 107 3.31 -33.14 -8.54
C GLU A 107 2.94 -34.24 -9.54
N PRO A 108 2.95 -35.53 -9.15
CA PRO A 108 2.47 -36.59 -10.00
C PRO A 108 0.96 -36.43 -10.14
N SER A 109 0.50 -36.38 -11.38
CA SER A 109 -0.91 -36.42 -11.75
C SER A 109 -1.64 -37.52 -10.99
N GLY A 110 -2.70 -37.16 -10.27
CA GLY A 110 -3.45 -38.09 -9.42
C GLY A 110 -4.88 -37.64 -9.16
N THR A 111 -5.76 -37.96 -10.11
CA THR A 111 -7.14 -38.42 -9.88
C THR A 111 -8.12 -37.48 -9.15
N SER A 112 -8.98 -36.80 -9.92
CA SER A 112 -10.28 -36.33 -9.43
C SER A 112 -11.24 -37.51 -9.17
N PRO A 113 -11.92 -37.58 -8.01
CA PRO A 113 -13.18 -38.30 -7.87
C PRO A 113 -14.40 -37.37 -8.13
N PRO A 114 -15.58 -37.94 -8.43
CA PRO A 114 -16.69 -37.28 -9.16
C PRO A 114 -17.60 -36.41 -8.27
N PRO A 115 -18.42 -35.52 -8.87
CA PRO A 115 -19.51 -34.87 -8.15
C PRO A 115 -20.73 -35.79 -8.05
N THR A 116 -21.11 -36.16 -6.83
CA THR A 116 -22.46 -36.64 -6.45
C THR A 116 -22.78 -35.86 -5.17
N THR A 117 -23.88 -35.14 -4.99
CA THR A 117 -25.29 -35.52 -5.17
C THR A 117 -26.17 -34.26 -4.97
N SER A 118 -27.40 -34.28 -5.53
CA SER A 118 -28.71 -33.85 -4.96
C SER A 118 -28.81 -32.60 -4.08
N ASP A 119 -29.90 -31.84 -4.04
CA ASP A 119 -31.21 -31.82 -4.68
C ASP A 119 -31.76 -30.45 -4.28
N ALA A 120 -32.31 -29.66 -5.20
CA ALA A 120 -33.18 -28.55 -4.82
C ALA A 120 -34.29 -28.43 -5.87
N MET A 121 -35.36 -29.15 -5.54
CA MET A 121 -36.71 -29.11 -6.09
C MET A 121 -37.33 -27.71 -5.93
N GLY A 122 -38.22 -27.33 -6.85
CA GLY A 122 -39.17 -26.21 -6.70
C GLY A 122 -39.11 -25.23 -7.87
N ASP A 123 -39.71 -25.52 -9.02
CA ASP A 123 -41.15 -25.33 -9.33
C ASP A 123 -41.54 -23.85 -9.59
N ALA A 124 -42.48 -23.69 -10.53
CA ALA A 124 -43.20 -22.49 -10.94
C ALA A 124 -42.56 -21.58 -12.02
N SER A 125 -42.72 -22.01 -13.27
CA SER A 125 -43.17 -21.12 -14.36
C SER A 125 -44.63 -20.67 -14.04
N PRO A 126 -45.11 -19.48 -14.42
CA PRO A 126 -45.43 -19.23 -15.83
C PRO A 126 -45.26 -17.80 -16.35
N ASP A 127 -45.17 -17.73 -17.68
CA ASP A 127 -45.51 -16.62 -18.56
C ASP A 127 -46.69 -15.76 -18.06
N ARG A 128 -46.57 -14.43 -18.20
CA ARG A 128 -47.61 -13.56 -18.80
C ARG A 128 -47.19 -12.09 -18.97
N VAL A 129 -47.29 -11.65 -20.24
CA VAL A 129 -47.70 -10.32 -20.77
C VAL A 129 -46.77 -9.12 -20.55
N GLY A 130 -46.44 -8.43 -21.65
CA GLY A 130 -46.00 -7.04 -21.60
C GLY A 130 -45.42 -6.52 -22.92
N LEU A 131 -46.30 -6.35 -23.92
CA LEU A 131 -46.13 -5.35 -24.97
C LEU A 131 -46.16 -3.95 -24.35
#